data_AF-A0ABD0X853-F1
#
_entry.id   AF-A0ABD0X853-F1
#
_cell.length_a   1.000
_cell.length_b   1.000
_cell.length_c   1.000
_cell.angle_alpha   90.00
_cell.angle_beta   90.00
_cell.angle_gamma   90.00
#
_symmetry.space_group_name_H-M   'P 1'
#
loop_
_entity.id
_entity.type
_entity.pdbx_description
1 polymer ?
#
loop_
_entity_poly.entity_id
_entity_poly.type
_entity_poly.pdbx_seq_one_letter_code
_entity_poly.pdbx_strand_id
1 'polypeptide(L)'
;MGSELESLKKQQAFIVEGNPLVTKEEVDALRLKIEELEAERQRLEEQNNVLEMRMERHDLEGDYDPVKTKVLHFSLNPTSQAKQQRLQEAEALRTELQCLREHLRSLQAGGTVSAPGGDASLGVNLPPSQEVLDLRKQMESAELKNQRLKEVFQTKIQEFRTVCYVLTGYQIDITTQNQYRLTSVYAEHMDDALLFKMVAGGYLSVSISISLLCSCCPPLSPSSQPPCPFLCHI
;
A
#
# COMPACT_ATOMS: atom_id res chain seq x y z
N MET A 1 -3.06 21.71 124.52
CA MET A 1 -2.39 22.33 123.35
C MET A 1 -1.00 21.76 123.05
N GLY A 2 -0.32 21.02 123.95
CA GLY A 2 0.98 20.41 123.64
C GLY A 2 0.91 19.00 123.02
N SER A 3 -0.07 18.17 123.40
CA SER A 3 -0.16 16.77 122.95
C SER A 3 -0.64 16.60 121.50
N GLU A 4 -1.49 17.50 121.01
CA GLU A 4 -1.97 17.47 119.62
C GLU A 4 -0.88 17.88 118.64
N LEU A 5 -0.02 18.83 119.01
CA LEU A 5 1.10 19.26 118.18
C LEU A 5 2.17 18.17 118.04
N GLU A 6 2.43 17.41 119.11
CA GLU A 6 3.31 16.23 119.03
C GLU A 6 2.70 15.11 118.19
N SER A 7 1.39 14.91 118.28
CA SER A 7 0.67 13.89 117.50
C SER A 7 0.68 14.21 116.00
N LEU A 8 0.49 15.48 115.65
CA LEU A 8 0.59 15.98 114.27
C LEU A 8 2.03 15.93 113.75
N LYS A 9 3.04 16.18 114.60
CA LYS A 9 4.45 16.07 114.21
C LYS A 9 4.88 14.62 114.01
N LYS A 10 4.34 13.68 114.80
CA LYS A 10 4.51 12.23 114.61
C LYS A 10 3.80 11.70 113.36
N GLN A 11 2.58 12.17 113.09
CA GLN A 11 1.87 11.84 111.85
C GLN A 11 2.55 12.44 110.62
N GLN A 12 3.08 13.66 110.72
CA GLN A 12 3.82 14.30 109.63
C GLN A 12 5.17 13.64 109.36
N ALA A 13 5.86 13.14 110.39
CA ALA A 13 7.06 12.31 110.23
C ALA A 13 6.72 10.94 109.58
N PHE A 14 5.61 10.31 109.96
CA PHE A 14 5.17 9.02 109.41
C PHE A 14 4.68 9.11 107.96
N ILE A 15 4.13 10.26 107.55
CA ILE A 15 3.67 10.50 106.17
C ILE A 15 4.85 10.87 105.25
N VAL A 16 5.91 11.50 105.78
CA VAL A 16 7.15 11.80 105.04
C VAL A 16 8.07 10.57 104.92
N GLU A 17 7.93 9.59 105.81
CA GLU A 17 8.57 8.25 105.71
C GLU A 17 7.63 7.19 105.12
N GLY A 18 6.59 7.57 104.39
CA GLY A 18 5.79 6.67 103.57
C GLY A 18 6.56 6.23 102.33
N ASN A 19 7.40 5.19 102.50
CA ASN A 19 8.30 4.49 101.55
C ASN A 19 9.78 4.91 101.57
N PRO A 20 10.58 4.50 102.57
CA PRO A 20 12.04 4.60 102.52
C PRO A 20 12.70 3.26 102.19
N LEU A 21 11.98 2.29 101.64
CA LEU A 21 12.58 1.03 101.19
C LEU A 21 11.85 0.49 99.96
N VAL A 22 11.86 1.26 98.87
CA VAL A 22 12.10 0.57 97.59
C VAL A 22 13.50 0.00 97.76
N THR A 23 13.62 -1.32 97.88
CA THR A 23 14.95 -1.92 98.02
C THR A 23 15.77 -1.45 96.82
N LYS A 24 17.07 -1.20 97.01
CA LYS A 24 17.93 -0.75 95.89
C LYS A 24 17.76 -1.67 94.67
N GLU A 25 17.54 -2.96 94.93
CA GLU A 25 17.22 -4.02 93.98
C GLU A 25 15.91 -3.79 93.21
N GLU A 26 14.83 -3.32 93.86
CA GLU A 26 13.58 -2.96 93.20
C GLU A 26 13.73 -1.70 92.32
N VAL A 27 14.49 -0.69 92.77
CA VAL A 27 14.79 0.49 91.94
C VAL A 27 15.59 0.07 90.71
N ASP A 28 16.59 -0.78 90.90
CA ASP A 28 17.44 -1.27 89.81
C ASP A 28 16.66 -2.21 88.87
N ALA A 29 15.73 -3.03 89.38
CA ALA A 29 14.82 -3.85 88.58
C ALA A 29 13.84 -3.00 87.76
N LEU A 30 13.30 -1.92 88.33
CA LEU A 30 12.43 -0.98 87.62
C LEU A 30 13.22 -0.21 86.55
N ARG A 31 14.47 0.18 86.82
CA ARG A 31 15.36 0.82 85.83
C ARG A 31 15.65 -0.11 84.66
N LEU A 32 16.00 -1.37 84.94
CA LEU A 32 16.19 -2.39 83.89
C LEU A 32 14.90 -2.60 83.09
N LYS A 33 13.73 -2.57 83.74
CA LYS A 33 12.45 -2.69 83.04
C LYS A 33 12.13 -1.48 82.17
N ILE A 34 12.49 -0.28 82.61
CA ILE A 34 12.37 0.95 81.80
C ILE A 34 13.28 0.84 80.58
N GLU A 35 14.55 0.46 80.75
CA GLU A 35 15.49 0.28 79.63
C GLU A 35 15.00 -0.80 78.63
N GLU A 36 14.46 -1.92 79.12
CA GLU A 36 13.87 -2.96 78.27
C GLU A 36 12.66 -2.44 77.48
N LEU A 37 11.76 -1.71 78.14
CA LEU A 37 10.58 -1.13 77.51
C LEU A 37 10.94 -0.01 76.52
N GLU A 38 11.97 0.77 76.80
CA GLU A 38 12.48 1.79 75.88
C GLU A 38 13.11 1.16 74.64
N ALA A 39 13.90 0.10 74.80
CA ALA A 39 14.46 -0.67 73.68
C ALA A 39 13.36 -1.32 72.83
N GLU A 40 12.33 -1.89 73.47
CA GLU A 40 11.19 -2.49 72.78
C GLU A 40 10.34 -1.43 72.05
N ARG A 41 10.13 -0.27 72.67
CA ARG A 41 9.46 0.86 72.03
C ARG A 41 10.24 1.30 70.78
N GLN A 42 11.55 1.48 70.88
CA GLN A 42 12.39 1.87 69.75
C GLN A 42 12.33 0.82 68.62
N ARG A 43 12.36 -0.47 68.98
CA ARG A 43 12.21 -1.58 68.01
C ARG A 43 10.87 -1.52 67.28
N LEU A 44 9.77 -1.29 68.01
CA LEU A 44 8.43 -1.19 67.45
C LEU A 44 8.28 0.07 66.58
N GLU A 45 8.89 1.19 66.96
CA GLU A 45 8.90 2.42 66.16
C GLU A 45 9.63 2.22 64.83
N GLU A 46 10.80 1.58 64.83
CA GLU A 46 11.52 1.23 63.60
C GLU A 46 10.67 0.32 62.69
N GLN A 47 10.01 -0.69 63.28
CA GLN A 47 9.12 -1.58 62.54
C GLN A 47 7.92 -0.85 61.96
N ASN A 48 7.34 0.09 62.72
CA ASN A 48 6.20 0.89 62.27
C ASN A 48 6.60 1.80 61.10
N ASN A 49 7.74 2.49 61.21
CA ASN A 49 8.28 3.32 60.13
C ASN A 49 8.51 2.52 58.84
N VAL A 50 9.05 1.29 58.95
CA VAL A 50 9.23 0.41 57.79
C VAL A 50 7.90 -0.01 57.18
N LEU A 51 6.89 -0.29 58.00
CA LEU A 51 5.55 -0.65 57.52
C LEU A 51 4.85 0.55 56.88
N GLU A 52 4.96 1.74 57.48
CA GLU A 52 4.41 2.98 56.97
C GLU A 52 5.01 3.32 55.60
N MET A 53 6.35 3.29 55.46
CA MET A 53 7.02 3.48 54.17
C MET A 53 6.57 2.47 53.10
N ARG A 54 6.30 1.22 53.50
CA ARG A 54 5.78 0.20 52.56
C ARG A 54 4.36 0.51 52.14
N MET A 55 3.50 0.92 53.08
CA MET A 55 2.13 1.31 52.79
C MET A 55 2.09 2.51 51.86
N GLU A 56 2.87 3.56 52.13
CA GLU A 56 2.99 4.73 51.25
C GLU A 56 3.42 4.34 49.83
N ARG A 57 4.38 3.41 49.70
CA ARG A 57 4.78 2.91 48.39
C ARG A 57 3.64 2.20 47.67
N HIS A 58 2.89 1.36 48.37
CA HIS A 58 1.73 0.67 47.80
C HIS A 58 0.61 1.63 47.41
N ASP A 59 0.37 2.68 48.20
CA ASP A 59 -0.60 3.73 47.88
C ASP A 59 -0.19 4.51 46.62
N LEU A 60 1.11 4.79 46.44
CA LEU A 60 1.66 5.41 45.24
C LEU A 60 1.54 4.51 44.00
N GLU A 61 1.60 3.19 44.18
CA GLU A 61 1.40 2.19 43.12
C GLU A 61 -0.10 1.97 42.79
N GLY A 62 -1.00 2.53 43.61
CA GLY A 62 -2.45 2.42 43.46
C GLY A 62 -3.03 1.11 43.99
N ASP A 63 -2.37 0.49 44.96
CA ASP A 63 -2.90 -0.69 45.66
C ASP A 63 -4.12 -0.33 46.51
N TYR A 64 -5.01 -1.30 46.73
CA TYR A 64 -6.24 -1.07 47.49
C TYR A 64 -6.68 -2.32 48.26
N ASP A 65 -7.26 -2.10 49.44
CA ASP A 65 -7.86 -3.16 50.24
C ASP A 65 -9.21 -3.61 49.63
N PRO A 66 -9.32 -4.85 49.11
CA PRO A 66 -10.53 -5.33 48.43
C PRO A 66 -11.71 -5.55 49.39
N VAL A 67 -11.49 -5.56 50.71
CA VAL A 67 -12.56 -5.67 51.72
C VAL A 67 -13.24 -4.31 51.94
N LYS A 68 -12.46 -3.23 51.84
CA LYS A 68 -12.94 -1.85 52.10
C LYS A 68 -13.34 -1.11 50.83
N THR A 69 -12.66 -1.40 49.72
CA THR A 69 -12.76 -0.60 48.50
C THR A 69 -13.04 -1.50 47.30
N LYS A 70 -14.08 -1.15 46.53
CA LYS A 70 -14.40 -1.81 45.26
C LYS A 70 -14.08 -0.87 44.10
N VAL A 71 -13.15 -1.29 43.25
CA VAL A 71 -12.82 -0.54 42.03
C VAL A 71 -13.81 -0.89 40.92
N LEU A 72 -14.42 0.12 40.32
CA LEU A 72 -15.38 0.00 39.22
C LEU A 72 -14.88 0.79 38.02
N HIS A 73 -15.10 0.26 36.83
CA HIS A 73 -14.89 0.98 35.58
C HIS A 73 -16.04 0.64 34.61
N PHE A 74 -16.25 1.51 33.62
CA PHE A 74 -17.20 1.21 32.56
C PHE A 74 -16.77 -0.04 31.80
N SER A 75 -17.74 -0.93 31.52
CA SER A 75 -17.53 -2.10 30.66
C SER A 75 -17.08 -1.68 29.26
N LEU A 76 -17.68 -0.61 28.74
CA LEU A 76 -17.33 0.05 27.49
C LEU A 76 -16.42 1.26 27.76
N ASN A 77 -15.14 1.00 28.04
CA ASN A 77 -14.14 2.05 28.21
C ASN A 77 -13.26 2.19 26.94
N PRO A 78 -12.62 3.36 26.72
CA PRO A 78 -11.77 3.58 25.54
C PRO A 78 -10.66 2.52 25.37
N THR A 79 -10.05 2.04 26.46
CA THR A 79 -9.03 0.99 26.42
C THR A 79 -9.59 -0.35 25.92
N SER A 80 -10.79 -0.72 26.37
CA SER A 80 -11.49 -1.93 25.94
C SER A 80 -11.87 -1.86 24.45
N GLN A 81 -12.31 -0.69 23.98
CA GLN A 81 -12.63 -0.46 22.57
C GLN A 81 -11.36 -0.54 21.71
N ALA A 82 -10.27 0.12 22.12
CA ALA A 82 -8.99 0.06 21.41
C ALA A 82 -8.42 -1.36 21.35
N LYS A 83 -8.56 -2.15 22.44
CA LYS A 83 -8.18 -3.56 22.46
C LYS A 83 -9.03 -4.38 21.49
N GLN A 84 -10.34 -4.16 21.46
CA GLN A 84 -11.26 -4.84 20.55
C GLN A 84 -10.96 -4.52 19.08
N GLN A 85 -10.74 -3.24 18.76
CA GLN A 85 -10.36 -2.81 17.40
C GLN A 85 -9.07 -3.48 16.96
N ARG A 86 -8.04 -3.48 17.81
CA ARG A 86 -6.78 -4.18 17.50
C ARG A 86 -6.97 -5.67 17.22
N LEU A 87 -7.85 -6.34 17.98
CA LEU A 87 -8.17 -7.75 17.76
C LEU A 87 -8.88 -7.94 16.41
N GLN A 88 -9.87 -7.10 16.10
CA GLN A 88 -10.59 -7.13 14.83
C GLN A 88 -9.66 -6.89 13.64
N GLU A 89 -8.77 -5.91 13.73
CA GLU A 89 -7.75 -5.64 12.70
C GLU A 89 -6.82 -6.85 12.50
N ALA A 90 -6.35 -7.45 13.60
CA ALA A 90 -5.48 -8.63 13.53
C ALA A 90 -6.22 -9.83 12.90
N GLU A 91 -7.50 -10.01 13.18
CA GLU A 91 -8.33 -11.04 12.57
C GLU A 91 -8.57 -10.76 11.08
N ALA A 92 -8.91 -9.52 10.71
CA ALA A 92 -9.07 -9.10 9.32
C ALA A 92 -7.80 -9.37 8.52
N LEU A 93 -6.64 -8.93 9.01
CA LEU A 93 -5.34 -9.17 8.37
C LEU A 93 -5.03 -10.67 8.23
N ARG A 94 -5.38 -11.50 9.23
CA ARG A 94 -5.22 -12.95 9.13
C ARG A 94 -6.10 -13.55 8.05
N THR A 95 -7.35 -13.11 7.94
CA THR A 95 -8.26 -13.58 6.88
C THR A 95 -7.78 -13.16 5.50
N GLU A 96 -7.32 -11.91 5.32
CA GLU A 96 -6.76 -11.44 4.05
C GLU A 96 -5.52 -12.23 3.65
N LEU A 97 -4.60 -12.48 4.59
CA LEU A 97 -3.43 -13.31 4.34
C LEU A 97 -3.82 -14.74 3.96
N GLN A 98 -4.86 -15.30 4.58
CA GLN A 98 -5.35 -16.62 4.23
C GLN A 98 -5.93 -16.63 2.81
N CYS A 99 -6.83 -15.69 2.48
CA CYS A 99 -7.41 -15.55 1.15
C CYS A 99 -6.32 -15.36 0.08
N LEU A 100 -5.33 -14.51 0.35
CA LEU A 100 -4.21 -14.27 -0.56
C LEU A 100 -3.35 -15.53 -0.74
N ARG A 101 -3.08 -16.28 0.34
CA ARG A 101 -2.35 -17.55 0.27
C ARG A 101 -3.10 -18.61 -0.52
N GLU A 102 -4.41 -18.71 -0.34
CA GLU A 102 -5.26 -19.62 -1.11
C GLU A 102 -5.29 -19.22 -2.58
N HIS A 103 -5.38 -17.92 -2.87
CA HIS A 103 -5.30 -17.40 -4.24
C HIS A 103 -3.96 -17.73 -4.89
N LEU A 104 -2.83 -17.43 -4.24
CA LEU A 104 -1.49 -17.79 -4.72
C LEU A 104 -1.34 -19.30 -4.93
N ARG A 105 -1.89 -20.13 -4.03
CA ARG A 105 -1.90 -21.58 -4.20
C ARG A 105 -2.69 -22.00 -5.44
N SER A 106 -3.83 -21.37 -5.70
CA SER A 106 -4.64 -21.66 -6.89
C SER A 106 -3.90 -21.27 -8.19
N LEU A 107 -3.20 -20.12 -8.21
CA LEU A 107 -2.36 -19.71 -9.33
C LEU A 107 -1.19 -20.68 -9.55
N GLN A 108 -0.51 -21.09 -8.47
CA GLN A 108 0.59 -22.05 -8.55
C GLN A 108 0.12 -23.45 -8.98
N ALA A 109 -1.07 -23.87 -8.56
CA ALA A 109 -1.65 -25.16 -8.96
C ALA A 109 -2.19 -25.14 -10.40
N GLY A 110 -2.72 -24.01 -10.86
CA GLY A 110 -3.12 -23.79 -12.25
C GLY A 110 -1.95 -23.51 -13.21
N GLY A 111 -0.77 -23.22 -12.67
CA GLY A 111 0.47 -22.99 -13.40
C GLY A 111 1.50 -24.09 -13.17
N THR A 112 1.26 -25.29 -13.69
CA THR A 112 2.30 -26.32 -13.75
C THR A 112 3.39 -25.90 -14.73
N VAL A 113 4.52 -25.46 -14.19
CA VAL A 113 5.89 -25.52 -14.71
C VAL A 113 6.12 -24.98 -16.14
N SER A 114 6.69 -23.77 -16.22
CA SER A 114 7.76 -23.46 -17.17
C SER A 114 8.52 -22.20 -16.75
N ALA A 115 9.79 -22.42 -16.39
CA ALA A 115 11.00 -21.61 -16.59
C ALA A 115 11.03 -20.08 -16.27
N PRO A 116 12.21 -19.55 -15.89
CA PRO A 116 12.37 -18.17 -15.46
C PRO A 116 12.52 -17.23 -16.66
N GLY A 117 11.79 -16.11 -16.63
CA GLY A 117 11.97 -14.99 -17.53
C GLY A 117 10.84 -14.85 -18.56
N GLY A 118 10.17 -13.70 -18.49
CA GLY A 118 9.22 -13.28 -19.52
C GLY A 118 7.91 -12.82 -18.91
N ASP A 119 7.72 -11.50 -18.89
CA ASP A 119 6.46 -10.75 -18.81
C ASP A 119 5.20 -11.61 -18.83
N ALA A 120 4.77 -12.05 -17.65
CA ALA A 120 3.43 -12.56 -17.45
C ALA A 120 2.61 -11.45 -16.82
N SER A 121 1.91 -10.72 -17.68
CA SER A 121 0.67 -10.04 -17.33
C SER A 121 -0.25 -11.06 -16.66
N LEU A 122 -0.16 -11.15 -15.33
CA LEU A 122 -0.98 -12.05 -14.53
C LEU A 122 -2.37 -11.42 -14.47
N GLY A 123 -3.27 -11.98 -15.28
CA GLY A 123 -4.70 -11.70 -15.25
C GLY A 123 -5.28 -12.08 -13.90
N VAL A 124 -5.23 -11.14 -12.96
CA VAL A 124 -5.91 -11.23 -11.68
C VAL A 124 -7.40 -11.00 -11.92
N ASN A 125 -8.22 -12.05 -11.79
CA ASN A 125 -9.67 -11.95 -11.68
C ASN A 125 -10.05 -11.45 -10.27
N LEU A 126 -9.65 -10.23 -9.93
CA LEU A 126 -10.36 -9.41 -8.95
C LEU A 126 -11.53 -8.77 -9.68
N PRO A 127 -12.72 -8.60 -9.07
CA PRO A 127 -13.71 -7.68 -9.61
C PRO A 127 -12.99 -6.35 -9.82
N PRO A 128 -12.97 -5.81 -11.05
CA PRO A 128 -12.19 -4.63 -11.36
C PRO A 128 -12.61 -3.54 -10.37
N SER A 129 -11.64 -2.96 -9.66
CA SER A 129 -11.91 -1.80 -8.81
C SER A 129 -12.62 -0.74 -9.65
N GLN A 130 -13.46 0.09 -9.04
CA GLN A 130 -14.22 1.12 -9.75
C GLN A 130 -13.32 1.94 -10.71
N GLU A 131 -12.08 2.20 -10.29
CA GLU A 131 -11.04 2.83 -11.08
C GLU A 131 -10.66 2.04 -12.35
N VAL A 132 -10.52 0.72 -12.28
CA VAL A 132 -10.24 -0.13 -13.44
C VAL A 132 -11.43 -0.14 -14.41
N LEU A 133 -12.67 -0.13 -13.92
CA LEU A 133 -13.85 -0.02 -14.77
C LEU A 133 -13.91 1.35 -15.48
N ASP A 134 -13.65 2.43 -14.74
CA ASP A 134 -13.65 3.78 -15.29
C ASP A 134 -12.50 3.98 -16.31
N LEU A 135 -11.32 3.41 -16.05
CA LEU A 135 -10.20 3.40 -16.99
C LEU A 135 -10.51 2.60 -18.26
N ARG A 136 -11.15 1.42 -18.14
CA ARG A 136 -11.59 0.64 -19.30
C ARG A 136 -12.58 1.41 -20.15
N LYS A 137 -13.55 2.07 -19.52
CA LYS A 137 -14.53 2.91 -20.21
C LYS A 137 -13.86 4.10 -20.92
N GLN A 138 -12.85 4.72 -20.31
CA GLN A 138 -12.07 5.78 -20.96
C GLN A 138 -11.29 5.26 -22.16
N MET A 139 -10.65 4.10 -22.05
CA MET A 139 -9.91 3.45 -23.14
C MET A 139 -10.83 3.14 -24.32
N GLU A 140 -11.98 2.50 -24.07
CA GLU A 140 -12.99 2.23 -25.10
C GLU A 140 -13.48 3.51 -25.78
N SER A 141 -13.70 4.58 -24.99
CA SER A 141 -14.10 5.88 -25.55
C SER A 141 -13.03 6.50 -26.43
N ALA A 142 -11.75 6.35 -26.06
CA ALA A 142 -10.61 6.86 -26.81
C ALA A 142 -10.39 6.05 -28.10
N GLU A 143 -10.52 4.73 -28.03
CA GLU A 143 -10.47 3.84 -29.19
C GLU A 143 -11.59 4.15 -30.18
N LEU A 144 -12.82 4.32 -29.70
CA LEU A 144 -13.95 4.69 -30.55
C LEU A 144 -13.75 6.05 -31.23
N LYS A 145 -13.21 7.04 -30.51
CA LYS A 145 -12.85 8.35 -31.09
C LYS A 145 -11.78 8.20 -32.18
N ASN A 146 -10.73 7.43 -31.93
CA ASN A 146 -9.67 7.16 -32.91
C ASN A 146 -10.21 6.43 -34.16
N GLN A 147 -11.12 5.49 -33.97
CA GLN A 147 -11.76 4.76 -35.06
C GLN A 147 -12.60 5.71 -35.94
N ARG A 148 -13.44 6.54 -35.32
CA ARG A 148 -14.22 7.57 -36.05
C ARG A 148 -13.32 8.57 -36.79
N LEU A 149 -12.20 8.98 -36.18
CA LEU A 149 -11.24 9.87 -36.84
C LEU A 149 -10.62 9.23 -38.09
N LYS A 150 -10.27 7.93 -38.04
CA LYS A 150 -9.79 7.19 -39.20
C LYS A 150 -10.83 7.12 -40.31
N GLU A 151 -12.10 6.85 -39.97
CA GLU A 151 -13.20 6.81 -40.93
C GLU A 151 -13.44 8.17 -41.59
N VAL A 152 -13.43 9.26 -40.81
CA VAL A 152 -13.55 10.62 -41.35
C VAL A 152 -12.37 10.96 -42.26
N PHE A 153 -11.14 10.59 -41.87
CA PHE A 153 -9.96 10.84 -42.69
C PHE A 153 -10.00 10.07 -44.02
N GLN A 154 -10.38 8.79 -43.98
CA GLN A 154 -10.56 7.98 -45.20
C GLN A 154 -11.66 8.56 -46.09
N THR A 155 -12.79 8.94 -45.51
CA THR A 155 -13.90 9.57 -46.25
C THR A 155 -13.45 10.86 -46.91
N LYS A 156 -12.71 11.72 -46.20
CA LYS A 156 -12.22 13.01 -46.73
C LYS A 156 -11.17 12.84 -47.81
N ILE A 157 -10.25 11.88 -47.68
CA ILE A 157 -9.31 11.54 -48.75
C ILE A 157 -10.07 11.01 -49.97
N GLN A 158 -11.04 10.12 -49.78
CA GLN A 158 -11.81 9.57 -50.90
C GLN A 158 -12.64 10.64 -51.61
N GLU A 159 -13.25 11.56 -50.86
CA GLU A 159 -13.95 12.74 -51.39
C GLU A 159 -13.01 13.58 -52.24
N PHE A 160 -11.82 13.93 -51.70
CA PHE A 160 -10.81 14.69 -52.43
C PHE A 160 -10.35 13.98 -53.71
N ARG A 161 -10.04 12.68 -53.63
CA ARG A 161 -9.63 11.86 -54.79
C ARG A 161 -10.70 11.83 -55.86
N THR A 162 -11.97 11.74 -55.46
CA THR A 162 -13.12 11.75 -56.38
C THR A 162 -13.24 13.10 -57.08
N VAL A 163 -13.06 14.21 -56.35
CA VAL A 163 -13.05 15.56 -56.94
C VAL A 163 -11.89 15.72 -57.92
N CYS A 164 -10.67 15.30 -57.56
CA CYS A 164 -9.52 15.32 -58.47
C CYS A 164 -9.77 14.49 -59.73
N TYR A 165 -10.39 13.32 -59.60
CA TYR A 165 -10.73 12.46 -60.73
C TYR A 165 -11.70 13.13 -61.69
N VAL A 166 -12.78 13.72 -61.18
CA VAL A 166 -13.80 14.40 -62.01
C VAL A 166 -13.23 15.65 -62.68
N LEU A 167 -12.38 16.42 -61.99
CA LEU A 167 -11.83 17.67 -62.52
C LEU A 167 -10.68 17.45 -63.51
N THR A 168 -9.83 16.45 -63.29
CA THR A 168 -8.59 16.27 -64.05
C THR A 168 -8.60 15.06 -64.98
N GLY A 169 -9.51 14.11 -64.76
CA GLY A 169 -9.50 12.83 -65.48
C GLY A 169 -8.42 11.85 -65.01
N TYR A 170 -7.79 12.07 -63.85
CA TYR A 170 -6.79 11.17 -63.28
C TYR A 170 -7.23 10.63 -61.92
N GLN A 171 -7.16 9.31 -61.76
CA GLN A 171 -7.33 8.63 -60.49
C GLN A 171 -5.98 8.57 -59.75
N ILE A 172 -5.91 9.19 -58.57
CA ILE A 172 -4.68 9.27 -57.76
C ILE A 172 -4.76 8.24 -56.63
N ASP A 173 -3.90 7.22 -56.61
CA ASP A 173 -3.79 6.17 -55.58
C ASP A 173 -2.44 6.27 -54.84
N ILE A 174 -2.40 5.91 -53.55
CA ILE A 174 -1.15 5.84 -52.78
C ILE A 174 -0.74 4.37 -52.64
N THR A 175 0.42 3.99 -53.19
CA THR A 175 0.98 2.64 -53.08
C THR A 175 1.73 2.45 -51.75
N THR A 176 1.92 1.19 -51.35
CA THR A 176 2.59 0.78 -50.09
C THR A 176 4.02 1.30 -49.93
N GLN A 177 4.65 1.75 -51.01
CA GLN A 177 6.00 2.34 -51.02
C GLN A 177 6.01 3.88 -50.97
N ASN A 178 4.91 4.51 -50.51
CA ASN A 178 4.75 5.97 -50.44
C ASN A 178 4.95 6.66 -51.81
N GLN A 179 4.45 6.00 -52.86
CA GLN A 179 4.43 6.49 -54.23
C GLN A 179 2.99 6.83 -54.61
N TYR A 180 2.82 7.79 -55.51
CA TYR A 180 1.51 8.18 -56.02
C TYR A 180 1.33 7.57 -57.41
N ARG A 181 0.34 6.69 -57.56
CA ARG A 181 -0.05 6.09 -58.84
C ARG A 181 -1.18 6.91 -59.45
N LEU A 182 -0.97 7.46 -60.63
CA LEU A 182 -1.98 8.15 -61.40
C LEU A 182 -2.42 7.28 -62.57
N THR A 183 -3.71 6.96 -62.63
CA THR A 183 -4.33 6.25 -63.76
C THR A 183 -5.25 7.20 -64.50
N SER A 184 -5.04 7.35 -65.81
CA SER A 184 -5.86 8.22 -66.67
C SER A 184 -7.20 7.55 -66.98
N VAL A 185 -8.28 8.33 -67.05
CA VAL A 185 -9.59 7.90 -67.58
C VAL A 185 -9.49 7.45 -69.04
N TYR A 186 -8.52 8.01 -69.77
CA TYR A 186 -8.29 7.74 -71.18
C TYR A 186 -7.19 6.70 -71.41
N ALA A 187 -6.80 5.93 -70.38
CA ALA A 187 -5.82 4.86 -70.51
C ALA A 187 -6.35 3.75 -71.44
N GLU A 188 -5.51 3.30 -72.37
CA GLU A 188 -5.86 2.21 -73.30
C GLU A 188 -5.87 0.85 -72.58
N HIS A 189 -5.02 0.68 -71.55
CA HIS A 189 -4.98 -0.51 -70.72
C HIS A 189 -5.14 -0.18 -69.23
N MET A 190 -5.73 -1.12 -68.48
CA MET A 190 -5.98 -1.00 -67.03
C MET A 190 -4.69 -0.87 -66.20
N ASP A 191 -3.58 -1.36 -66.76
CA ASP A 191 -2.27 -1.38 -66.12
C ASP A 191 -1.46 -0.11 -66.41
N ASP A 192 -1.91 0.73 -67.36
CA ASP A 192 -1.22 1.96 -67.71
C ASP A 192 -1.34 2.97 -66.57
N ALA A 193 -0.20 3.35 -66.01
CA ALA A 193 -0.14 4.26 -64.89
C ALA A 193 1.15 5.09 -64.87
N LEU A 194 1.03 6.29 -64.30
CA LEU A 194 2.14 7.17 -63.99
C LEU A 194 2.45 7.03 -62.50
N LEU A 195 3.66 6.61 -62.18
CA LEU A 195 4.14 6.48 -60.81
C LEU A 195 4.98 7.72 -60.46
N PHE A 196 4.54 8.45 -59.44
CA PHE A 196 5.26 9.60 -58.91
C PHE A 196 5.86 9.25 -57.55
N LYS A 197 7.15 9.54 -57.38
CA LYS A 197 7.85 9.40 -56.11
C LYS A 197 8.40 10.76 -55.69
N MET A 198 8.21 11.09 -54.42
CA MET A 198 8.84 12.27 -53.84
C MET A 198 10.34 12.00 -53.63
N VAL A 199 11.20 12.84 -54.21
CA VAL A 199 12.65 12.74 -54.08
C VAL A 199 13.13 13.75 -53.03
N ALA A 200 14.25 13.42 -52.36
CA ALA A 200 14.93 14.31 -51.41
C ALA A 200 15.30 15.63 -52.11
N GLY A 201 14.51 16.68 -51.84
CA GLY A 201 14.57 17.97 -52.54
C GLY A 201 13.20 18.53 -52.93
N GLY A 202 12.11 17.82 -52.66
CA GLY A 202 10.74 18.33 -52.83
C GLY A 202 10.20 18.29 -54.25
N TYR A 203 10.98 17.78 -55.21
CA TYR A 203 10.53 17.52 -56.58
C TYR A 203 9.97 16.09 -56.70
N LEU A 204 9.06 15.92 -57.66
CA LEU A 204 8.46 14.63 -57.99
C LEU A 204 9.19 14.02 -59.18
N SER A 205 9.73 12.82 -59.02
CA SER A 205 10.20 12.00 -60.14
C SER A 205 9.03 11.20 -60.70
N VAL A 206 8.85 11.23 -62.02
CA VAL A 206 7.84 10.43 -62.71
C VAL A 206 8.47 9.17 -63.32
N SER A 207 7.80 8.04 -63.18
CA SER A 207 8.10 6.79 -63.86
C SER A 207 6.85 6.34 -64.59
N ILE A 208 6.98 6.08 -65.88
CA ILE A 208 5.85 5.77 -66.76
C ILE A 208 5.79 4.26 -66.92
N SER A 209 4.65 3.66 -66.58
CA SER A 209 4.37 2.24 -66.81
C SER A 209 3.25 2.15 -67.83
N ILE A 210 3.62 1.94 -69.10
CA ILE A 210 2.67 1.74 -70.19
C ILE A 210 2.83 0.30 -70.69
N SER A 211 1.73 -0.41 -70.72
CA SER A 211 1.63 -1.75 -71.28
C SER A 211 1.56 -1.61 -72.79
N LEU A 212 2.71 -1.62 -73.46
CA LEU A 212 2.73 -1.73 -74.91
C LEU A 212 2.16 -3.10 -75.29
N LEU A 213 0.92 -3.13 -75.77
CA LEU A 213 0.36 -4.31 -76.43
C LEU A 213 1.17 -4.53 -77.72
N CYS A 214 2.26 -5.29 -77.60
CA CYS A 214 2.95 -5.87 -78.74
C CYS A 214 1.99 -6.88 -79.39
N SER A 215 1.16 -6.39 -80.29
CA SER A 215 0.23 -7.20 -81.10
C SER A 215 0.95 -7.91 -82.27
N CYS A 216 2.28 -7.99 -82.27
CA CYS A 216 3.08 -8.47 -83.41
C CYS A 216 4.25 -9.41 -83.04
N CYS A 217 4.06 -10.39 -82.15
CA CYS A 217 5.03 -11.49 -82.03
C CYS A 217 4.35 -12.85 -81.80
N PRO A 218 4.37 -13.78 -82.78
CA PRO A 218 3.90 -15.15 -82.56
C PRO A 218 4.89 -15.91 -81.66
N PRO A 219 4.45 -16.97 -80.94
CA PRO A 219 5.33 -17.68 -80.01
C PRO A 219 6.28 -18.59 -80.79
N LEU A 220 7.59 -18.30 -80.74
CA LEU A 220 8.64 -19.24 -81.14
C LEU A 220 9.17 -19.96 -79.91
N SER A 221 9.14 -21.29 -80.00
CA SER A 221 9.56 -22.30 -79.04
C SER A 221 11.04 -22.22 -78.60
N PRO A 222 11.43 -22.86 -77.47
CA PRO A 222 12.66 -22.56 -76.76
C PRO A 222 13.83 -23.46 -77.17
N SER A 223 14.96 -22.88 -77.57
CA SER A 223 16.27 -23.52 -77.43
C SER A 223 17.43 -22.52 -77.54
N SER A 224 18.39 -22.64 -76.62
CA SER A 224 19.73 -22.03 -76.55
C SER A 224 19.90 -20.58 -76.05
N GLN A 225 20.42 -20.46 -74.82
CA GLN A 225 21.25 -19.36 -74.28
C GLN A 225 22.68 -19.36 -74.90
N PRO A 226 23.61 -18.41 -74.61
CA PRO A 226 23.57 -16.98 -74.14
C PRO A 226 24.53 -16.08 -75.01
N PRO A 227 25.11 -14.91 -74.61
CA PRO A 227 24.93 -13.98 -73.47
C PRO A 227 24.64 -12.49 -73.87
N CYS A 228 24.32 -11.66 -72.86
CA CYS A 228 24.15 -10.18 -72.87
C CYS A 228 25.28 -9.42 -73.63
N PRO A 229 25.13 -8.17 -74.15
CA PRO A 229 24.63 -6.96 -73.45
C PRO A 229 23.89 -5.94 -74.38
N PHE A 230 23.80 -4.66 -73.97
CA PHE A 230 23.15 -3.47 -74.60
C PHE A 230 21.72 -3.21 -74.08
N LEU A 231 21.49 -2.30 -73.12
CA LEU A 231 21.62 -0.84 -73.19
C LEU A 231 20.77 -0.24 -74.33
N CYS A 232 19.54 0.18 -74.00
CA CYS A 232 18.86 1.24 -74.74
C CYS A 232 18.07 2.11 -73.75
N HIS A 233 18.49 3.37 -73.71
CA HIS A 233 17.78 4.54 -73.22
C HIS A 233 16.41 4.67 -73.91
N ILE A 234 15.36 4.89 -73.10
CA ILE A 234 14.40 6.02 -73.06
C ILE A 234 13.22 5.56 -72.22
#